data_AF-A0AAU2A197-F1
#
_entry.id   AF-A0AAU2A197-F1
#
_cell.length_a   1.000
_cell.length_b   1.000
_cell.length_c   1.000
_cell.angle_alpha   90.00
_cell.angle_beta   90.00
_cell.angle_gamma   90.00
#
_symmetry.space_group_name_H-M   'P 1'
#
loop_
_entity.id
_entity.type
_entity.pdbx_description
1 polymer ?
#
loop_
_entity_poly.entity_id
_entity_poly.type
_entity_poly.pdbx_seq_one_letter_code
_entity_poly.pdbx_strand_id
1 'polypeptide(L)'
;MAETEATERKRKVEKYFHPTPKQSLDQIATALLAVGGIAVLVGLIALNSNAFVGGVMMAGGIYAAIKGGSKKKEYRDAYEKSEPKLSDREMDRLLAQDLKVIEERAMQRLGITSDHLEIGAQSWDPVAALLGTSPSERPEKRPLVLYGPNLSGFGIGDDGVWRFQEYEVLVVCPTLHHLALFHCSLDFLSGGLSKEDTEEYQYNHVVAVSTRTTPAPADISLEQLNTRTPDDDSVHFSKVQRRRLEVSVSNGQSMGVTVGISDEEDSTKRARLQSSGIDEVIGSIRRVLRDRSR
;
A
#
# COMPACT_ATOMS: atom_id res chain seq x y z
N MET A 1 26.48 4.28 -2.14
CA MET A 1 25.83 2.94 -2.20
C MET A 1 24.39 3.01 -1.74
N ALA A 2 24.09 3.50 -0.53
CA ALA A 2 22.71 3.62 -0.03
C ALA A 2 21.74 4.43 -0.93
N GLU A 3 22.21 5.52 -1.54
CA GLU A 3 21.39 6.36 -2.44
C GLU A 3 21.01 5.65 -3.75
N THR A 4 21.89 4.76 -4.24
CA THR A 4 21.66 3.97 -5.45
C THR A 4 20.62 2.86 -5.18
N GLU A 5 20.70 2.22 -4.02
CA GLU A 5 19.75 1.18 -3.59
C GLU A 5 18.35 1.77 -3.32
N ALA A 6 18.26 2.93 -2.66
CA ALA A 6 17.00 3.61 -2.41
C ALA A 6 16.31 4.03 -3.72
N THR A 7 17.09 4.52 -4.70
CA THR A 7 16.57 4.89 -6.02
C THR A 7 16.09 3.67 -6.80
N GLU A 8 16.82 2.55 -6.74
CA GLU A 8 16.41 1.31 -7.40
C GLU A 8 15.14 0.72 -6.78
N ARG A 9 15.07 0.68 -5.44
CA ARG A 9 13.90 0.25 -4.68
C ARG A 9 12.69 1.10 -5.07
N LYS A 10 12.81 2.43 -5.00
CA LYS A 10 11.73 3.36 -5.38
C LYS A 10 11.20 3.04 -6.76
N ARG A 11 12.08 2.89 -7.75
CA ARG A 11 11.69 2.55 -9.12
C ARG A 11 10.95 1.22 -9.21
N LYS A 12 11.37 0.18 -8.49
CA LYS A 12 10.73 -1.15 -8.53
C LYS A 12 9.38 -1.17 -7.84
N VAL A 13 9.28 -0.54 -6.67
CA VAL A 13 8.05 -0.49 -5.86
C VAL A 13 7.02 0.42 -6.53
N GLU A 14 7.43 1.56 -7.11
CA GLU A 14 6.54 2.48 -7.82
C GLU A 14 5.76 1.79 -8.97
N LYS A 15 6.41 0.87 -9.71
CA LYS A 15 5.74 0.09 -10.76
C LYS A 15 4.54 -0.71 -10.26
N TYR A 16 4.57 -1.18 -9.01
CA TYR A 16 3.46 -1.95 -8.42
C TYR A 16 2.17 -1.13 -8.37
N PHE A 17 2.29 0.18 -8.18
CA PHE A 17 1.17 1.11 -8.07
C PHE A 17 0.69 1.64 -9.42
N HIS A 18 1.31 1.24 -10.53
CA HIS A 18 0.88 1.58 -11.87
C HIS A 18 0.05 0.44 -12.50
N PRO A 19 -1.14 0.76 -13.06
CA PRO A 19 -1.99 -0.24 -13.68
C PRO A 19 -1.37 -0.75 -14.98
N THR A 20 -1.34 -2.06 -15.15
CA THR A 20 -0.93 -2.68 -16.41
C THR A 20 -1.93 -2.27 -17.51
N PRO A 21 -1.47 -1.71 -18.64
CA PRO A 21 -2.37 -1.24 -19.69
C PRO A 21 -3.18 -2.41 -20.28
N LYS A 22 -4.45 -2.16 -20.63
CA LYS A 22 -5.33 -3.19 -21.21
C LYS A 22 -4.76 -3.72 -22.51
N GLN A 23 -4.69 -5.05 -22.66
CA GLN A 23 -4.27 -5.70 -23.90
C GLN A 23 -5.10 -5.28 -25.13
N SER A 24 -6.37 -4.89 -24.92
CA SER A 24 -7.22 -4.38 -25.99
C SER A 24 -6.63 -3.14 -26.69
N LEU A 25 -5.85 -2.32 -25.98
CA LEU A 25 -5.18 -1.16 -26.58
C LEU A 25 -4.11 -1.59 -27.58
N ASP A 26 -3.33 -2.62 -27.25
CA ASP A 26 -2.33 -3.19 -28.17
C ASP A 26 -3.00 -3.91 -29.35
N GLN A 27 -4.10 -4.62 -29.11
CA GLN A 27 -4.90 -5.26 -30.17
C GLN A 27 -5.47 -4.20 -31.13
N ILE A 28 -6.07 -3.12 -30.61
CA ILE A 28 -6.59 -2.01 -31.43
C ILE A 28 -5.45 -1.34 -32.20
N ALA A 29 -4.32 -1.10 -31.56
CA ALA A 29 -3.15 -0.48 -32.21
C ALA A 29 -2.62 -1.36 -33.35
N THR A 30 -2.51 -2.67 -33.11
CA THR A 30 -2.06 -3.65 -34.10
C THR A 30 -3.06 -3.80 -35.25
N ALA A 31 -4.37 -3.81 -34.96
CA ALA A 31 -5.42 -3.82 -35.98
C ALA A 31 -5.38 -2.56 -36.85
N LEU A 32 -5.22 -1.37 -36.26
CA LEU A 32 -5.10 -0.11 -37.00
C LEU A 32 -3.87 -0.09 -37.92
N LEU A 33 -2.73 -0.63 -37.44
CA LEU A 33 -1.53 -0.77 -38.26
C LEU A 33 -1.74 -1.73 -39.43
N ALA A 34 -2.37 -2.89 -39.18
CA ALA A 34 -2.67 -3.88 -40.22
C ALA A 34 -3.63 -3.33 -41.28
N VAL A 35 -4.76 -2.74 -40.85
CA VAL A 35 -5.74 -2.11 -41.75
C VAL A 35 -5.10 -0.96 -42.52
N GLY A 36 -4.29 -0.14 -41.85
CA GLY A 36 -3.55 0.95 -42.49
C GLY A 36 -2.62 0.46 -43.60
N GLY A 37 -1.82 -0.58 -43.32
CA GLY A 37 -0.93 -1.20 -44.31
C GLY A 37 -1.69 -1.79 -45.51
N ILE A 38 -2.79 -2.52 -45.26
CA ILE A 38 -3.64 -3.08 -46.31
C ILE A 38 -4.27 -1.98 -47.16
N ALA A 39 -4.81 -0.92 -46.55
CA ALA A 39 -5.45 0.19 -47.26
C ALA A 39 -4.45 0.96 -48.15
N VAL A 40 -3.21 1.16 -47.69
CA VAL A 40 -2.16 1.75 -48.53
C VAL A 40 -1.83 0.86 -49.73
N LEU A 41 -1.67 -0.45 -49.52
CA LEU A 41 -1.39 -1.40 -50.61
C LEU A 41 -2.53 -1.46 -51.64
N VAL A 42 -3.78 -1.56 -51.18
CA VAL A 42 -4.97 -1.54 -52.05
C VAL A 42 -5.09 -0.21 -52.77
N GLY A 43 -4.80 0.91 -52.07
CA GLY A 43 -4.79 2.24 -52.65
C GLY A 43 -3.78 2.36 -53.80
N LEU A 44 -2.56 1.84 -53.62
CA LEU A 44 -1.53 1.80 -54.67
C LEU A 44 -1.96 1.01 -55.90
N ILE A 45 -2.61 -0.16 -55.71
CA ILE A 45 -3.14 -0.96 -56.82
C ILE A 45 -4.26 -0.20 -57.55
N ALA A 46 -5.16 0.43 -56.79
CA ALA A 46 -6.30 1.16 -57.33
C ALA A 46 -5.93 2.45 -58.06
N LEU A 47 -4.73 3.02 -57.85
CA LEU A 47 -4.27 4.17 -58.65
C LEU A 47 -4.22 3.87 -60.16
N ASN A 48 -3.99 2.61 -60.54
CA ASN A 48 -3.96 2.20 -61.93
C ASN A 48 -5.35 2.15 -62.59
N SER A 49 -6.42 2.05 -61.80
CA SER A 49 -7.80 1.95 -62.29
C SER A 49 -8.63 3.21 -62.03
N ASN A 50 -8.52 3.78 -60.83
CA ASN A 50 -9.21 5.01 -60.43
C ASN A 50 -8.35 5.78 -59.41
N ALA A 51 -7.73 6.86 -59.88
CA ALA A 51 -6.82 7.69 -59.09
C ALA A 51 -7.49 8.30 -57.83
N PHE A 52 -8.78 8.67 -57.90
CA PHE A 52 -9.48 9.23 -56.74
C PHE A 52 -9.65 8.19 -55.63
N VAL A 53 -10.12 6.99 -55.97
CA VAL A 53 -10.30 5.88 -55.00
C VAL A 53 -8.94 5.45 -54.42
N GLY A 54 -7.90 5.34 -55.25
CA GLY A 54 -6.55 5.04 -54.81
C GLY A 54 -6.01 6.09 -53.82
N GLY A 55 -6.20 7.37 -54.12
CA GLY A 55 -5.80 8.48 -53.25
C GLY A 55 -6.49 8.47 -51.88
N VAL A 56 -7.81 8.27 -51.85
CA VAL A 56 -8.58 8.20 -50.58
C VAL A 56 -8.15 7.00 -49.72
N MET A 57 -7.97 5.82 -50.33
CA MET A 57 -7.52 4.63 -49.61
C MET A 57 -6.11 4.80 -49.03
N MET A 58 -5.18 5.40 -49.77
CA MET A 58 -3.84 5.71 -49.26
C MET A 58 -3.89 6.72 -48.11
N ALA A 59 -4.66 7.81 -48.25
CA ALA A 59 -4.76 8.82 -47.20
C ALA A 59 -5.36 8.23 -45.91
N GLY A 60 -6.44 7.44 -46.03
CA GLY A 60 -7.05 6.73 -44.91
C GLY A 60 -6.09 5.70 -44.28
N GLY A 61 -5.34 4.98 -45.11
CA GLY A 61 -4.37 3.99 -44.65
C GLY A 61 -3.18 4.62 -43.89
N ILE A 62 -2.64 5.74 -44.39
CA ILE A 62 -1.59 6.52 -43.70
C ILE A 62 -2.11 7.04 -42.37
N TYR A 63 -3.32 7.62 -42.34
CA TYR A 63 -3.93 8.10 -41.10
C TYR A 63 -4.09 6.97 -40.07
N ALA A 64 -4.60 5.80 -40.49
CA ALA A 64 -4.73 4.63 -39.63
C ALA A 64 -3.37 4.13 -39.11
N ALA A 65 -2.33 4.12 -39.95
CA ALA A 65 -0.98 3.73 -39.56
C ALA A 65 -0.37 4.68 -38.51
N ILE A 66 -0.50 6.01 -38.71
CA ILE A 66 -0.04 7.01 -37.74
C ILE A 66 -0.76 6.85 -36.40
N LYS A 67 -2.10 6.71 -36.43
CA LYS A 67 -2.91 6.53 -35.23
C LYS A 67 -2.59 5.22 -34.51
N GLY A 68 -2.41 4.13 -35.25
CA GLY A 68 -2.00 2.83 -34.72
C GLY A 68 -0.60 2.89 -34.08
N GLY A 69 0.35 3.55 -34.73
CA GLY A 69 1.70 3.77 -34.20
C GLY A 69 1.70 4.56 -32.90
N SER A 70 0.92 5.65 -32.84
CA SER A 70 0.76 6.46 -31.62
C SER A 70 0.19 5.64 -30.46
N LYS A 71 -0.86 4.86 -30.70
CA LYS A 71 -1.46 4.00 -29.67
C LYS A 71 -0.53 2.87 -29.22
N LYS A 72 0.26 2.30 -30.14
CA LYS A 72 1.23 1.26 -29.81
C LYS A 72 2.37 1.81 -28.94
N LYS A 73 2.80 3.04 -29.23
CA LYS A 73 3.78 3.75 -28.39
C LYS A 73 3.21 4.02 -27.01
N GLU A 74 2.00 4.56 -26.92
CA GLU A 74 1.30 4.80 -25.65
C GLU A 74 1.17 3.53 -24.80
N TYR A 75 0.74 2.41 -25.41
CA TYR A 75 0.68 1.11 -24.75
C TYR A 75 2.06 0.66 -24.24
N ARG A 76 3.09 0.73 -25.08
CA ARG A 76 4.45 0.30 -24.70
C ARG A 76 5.03 1.16 -23.58
N ASP A 77 4.86 2.48 -23.65
CA ASP A 77 5.36 3.41 -22.64
C ASP A 77 4.62 3.18 -21.30
N ALA A 78 3.31 2.89 -21.33
CA ALA A 78 2.54 2.51 -20.13
C ALA A 78 2.93 1.13 -19.58
N TYR A 79 3.21 0.17 -20.47
CA TYR A 79 3.64 -1.18 -20.09
C TYR A 79 5.02 -1.14 -19.43
N GLU A 80 5.98 -0.40 -19.98
CA GLU A 80 7.33 -0.26 -19.41
C GLU A 80 7.31 0.41 -18.02
N LYS A 81 6.39 1.35 -17.81
CA LYS A 81 6.16 2.00 -16.51
C LYS A 81 5.53 1.08 -15.47
N SER A 82 4.83 0.02 -15.89
CA SER A 82 4.08 -0.86 -14.98
C SER A 82 4.73 -2.23 -14.82
N GLU A 83 5.57 -2.66 -15.77
CA GLU A 83 6.15 -4.00 -15.81
C GLU A 83 7.68 -3.99 -15.99
N PRO A 84 8.41 -5.00 -15.47
CA PRO A 84 7.92 -6.00 -14.52
C PRO A 84 7.69 -5.36 -13.14
N LYS A 85 6.52 -5.59 -12.54
CA LYS A 85 6.25 -5.20 -11.14
C LYS A 85 6.75 -6.27 -10.17
N LEU A 86 6.93 -5.89 -8.91
CA LEU A 86 7.17 -6.83 -7.83
C LEU A 86 5.93 -7.70 -7.60
N SER A 87 6.14 -8.95 -7.19
CA SER A 87 5.05 -9.81 -6.73
C SER A 87 4.50 -9.37 -5.37
N ASP A 88 3.25 -9.73 -5.07
CA ASP A 88 2.61 -9.47 -3.78
C ASP A 88 3.47 -9.95 -2.59
N ARG A 89 4.10 -11.12 -2.72
CA ARG A 89 5.00 -11.68 -1.70
C ARG A 89 6.28 -10.88 -1.52
N GLU A 90 6.84 -10.32 -2.59
CA GLU A 90 8.02 -9.47 -2.50
C GLU A 90 7.70 -8.14 -1.84
N MET A 91 6.52 -7.57 -2.12
CA MET A 91 6.01 -6.39 -1.42
C MET A 91 5.87 -6.65 0.09
N ASP A 92 5.25 -7.76 0.47
CA ASP A 92 5.06 -8.11 1.88
C ASP A 92 6.41 -8.39 2.58
N ARG A 93 7.36 -8.99 1.87
CA ARG A 93 8.73 -9.19 2.37
C ARG A 93 9.48 -7.88 2.59
N LEU A 94 9.36 -6.91 1.68
CA LEU A 94 9.96 -5.59 1.85
C LEU A 94 9.38 -4.88 3.07
N LEU A 95 8.04 -4.91 3.23
CA LEU A 95 7.39 -4.32 4.40
C LEU A 95 7.85 -4.98 5.70
N ALA A 96 7.96 -6.31 5.71
CA ALA A 96 8.47 -7.05 6.86
C ALA A 96 9.91 -6.66 7.23
N GLN A 97 10.76 -6.37 6.23
CA GLN A 97 12.12 -5.87 6.46
C GLN A 97 12.11 -4.45 7.06
N ASP A 98 11.30 -3.55 6.52
CA ASP A 98 11.18 -2.18 7.04
C ASP A 98 10.66 -2.17 8.47
N LEU A 99 9.63 -2.96 8.77
CA LEU A 99 9.07 -3.06 10.12
C LEU A 99 10.12 -3.55 11.13
N LYS A 100 11.01 -4.47 10.74
CA LYS A 100 12.11 -4.91 11.59
C LYS A 100 13.10 -3.78 11.88
N VAL A 101 13.46 -2.98 10.86
CA VAL A 101 14.33 -1.81 11.03
C VAL A 101 13.67 -0.76 11.91
N ILE A 102 12.37 -0.54 11.76
CA ILE A 102 11.58 0.38 12.58
C ILE A 102 11.54 -0.08 14.03
N GLU A 103 11.34 -1.37 14.28
CA GLU A 103 11.37 -1.96 15.63
C GLU A 103 12.71 -1.71 16.33
N GLU A 104 13.83 -2.03 15.66
CA GLU A 104 15.18 -1.80 16.19
C GLU A 104 15.43 -0.31 16.45
N ARG A 105 15.00 0.56 15.53
CA ARG A 105 15.13 2.02 15.66
C ARG A 105 14.28 2.57 16.80
N ALA A 106 13.06 2.07 16.99
CA ALA A 106 12.17 2.47 18.07
C ALA A 106 12.80 2.15 19.43
N MET A 107 13.29 0.92 19.61
CA MET A 107 13.99 0.49 20.82
C MET A 107 15.22 1.38 21.10
N GLN A 108 16.01 1.69 20.06
CA GLN A 108 17.16 2.59 20.19
C GLN A 108 16.76 4.01 20.59
N ARG A 109 15.73 4.59 19.94
CA ARG A 109 15.25 5.96 20.19
C ARG A 109 14.65 6.13 21.58
N LEU A 110 13.94 5.12 22.06
CA LEU A 110 13.35 5.08 23.40
C LEU A 110 14.37 4.68 24.48
N GLY A 111 15.58 4.26 24.11
CA GLY A 111 16.58 3.78 25.07
C GLY A 111 16.14 2.49 25.80
N ILE A 112 15.33 1.66 25.14
CA ILE A 112 14.76 0.44 25.70
C ILE A 112 15.53 -0.76 25.14
N THR A 113 15.86 -1.70 26.01
CA THR A 113 16.44 -3.00 25.67
C THR A 113 15.41 -4.10 25.93
N SER A 114 15.61 -5.28 25.33
CA SER A 114 14.63 -6.37 25.38
C SER A 114 14.29 -6.82 26.81
N ASP A 115 15.21 -6.69 27.76
CA ASP A 115 15.02 -7.00 29.18
C ASP A 115 14.10 -6.02 29.91
N HIS A 116 14.01 -4.76 29.45
CA HIS A 116 13.09 -3.76 30.00
C HIS A 116 11.62 -4.03 29.64
N LEU A 117 11.35 -4.84 28.62
CA LEU A 117 10.01 -5.08 28.12
C LEU A 117 9.21 -5.98 29.07
N GLU A 118 7.99 -5.59 29.39
CA GLU A 118 7.04 -6.32 30.23
C GLU A 118 5.93 -6.92 29.38
N ILE A 119 6.37 -7.74 28.44
CA ILE A 119 5.52 -8.43 27.50
C ILE A 119 5.44 -9.91 27.93
N GLY A 120 4.25 -10.35 28.33
CA GLY A 120 3.96 -11.78 28.50
C GLY A 120 4.06 -12.50 27.16
N ALA A 121 4.37 -13.80 27.17
CA ALA A 121 4.52 -14.67 25.99
C ALA A 121 3.54 -14.28 24.86
N GLN A 122 4.06 -13.58 23.84
CA GLN A 122 3.27 -12.89 22.83
C GLN A 122 3.07 -13.77 21.60
N SER A 123 1.86 -13.71 21.03
CA SER A 123 1.44 -14.46 19.84
C SER A 123 1.45 -13.62 18.54
N TRP A 124 1.67 -12.30 18.62
CA TRP A 124 1.68 -11.43 17.44
C TRP A 124 3.10 -11.07 17.02
N ASP A 125 3.40 -11.36 15.76
CA ASP A 125 4.64 -10.94 15.09
C ASP A 125 4.26 -10.49 13.67
N PRO A 126 4.25 -9.17 13.37
CA PRO A 126 3.82 -8.67 12.07
C PRO A 126 4.76 -9.12 10.95
N VAL A 127 6.04 -9.32 11.25
CA VAL A 127 7.02 -9.86 10.28
C VAL A 127 6.65 -11.29 9.93
N ALA A 128 6.35 -12.13 10.93
CA ALA A 128 5.94 -13.50 10.69
C ALA A 128 4.60 -13.58 9.95
N ALA A 129 3.63 -12.73 10.31
CA ALA A 129 2.33 -12.65 9.65
C ALA A 129 2.43 -12.26 8.17
N LEU A 130 3.23 -11.24 7.84
CA LEU A 130 3.48 -10.82 6.46
C LEU A 130 4.18 -11.92 5.64
N LEU A 131 5.07 -12.68 6.26
CA LEU A 131 5.79 -13.77 5.59
C LEU A 131 5.00 -15.09 5.57
N GLY A 132 3.81 -15.14 6.17
CA GLY A 132 3.01 -16.37 6.29
C GLY A 132 3.69 -17.46 7.11
N THR A 133 4.57 -17.07 8.04
CA THR A 133 5.31 -17.98 8.93
C THR A 133 4.72 -17.94 10.34
N SER A 134 4.93 -19.00 11.11
CA SER A 134 4.60 -18.99 12.55
C SER A 134 5.42 -17.92 13.26
N PRO A 135 4.86 -17.26 14.30
CA PRO A 135 5.63 -16.39 15.17
C PRO A 135 6.90 -17.12 15.61
N SER A 136 8.05 -16.50 15.42
CA SER A 136 9.30 -17.13 15.84
C SER A 136 9.25 -17.29 17.36
N GLU A 137 9.51 -18.49 17.87
CA GLU A 137 9.79 -18.76 19.30
C GLU A 137 11.15 -18.15 19.67
N ARG A 138 11.30 -16.83 19.48
CA ARG A 138 12.51 -16.14 19.92
C ARG A 138 12.46 -16.07 21.45
N PRO A 139 13.58 -16.37 22.13
CA PRO A 139 13.64 -16.27 23.58
C PRO A 139 13.58 -14.81 24.06
N GLU A 140 13.81 -13.85 23.18
CA GLU A 140 13.87 -12.43 23.50
C GLU A 140 12.50 -11.76 23.41
N LYS A 141 12.15 -10.98 24.44
CA LYS A 141 10.97 -10.12 24.43
C LYS A 141 11.13 -9.06 23.34
N ARG A 142 10.06 -8.79 22.60
CA ARG A 142 10.01 -7.81 21.51
C ARG A 142 8.89 -6.82 21.76
N PRO A 143 8.99 -5.58 21.30
CA PRO A 143 7.90 -4.63 21.43
C PRO A 143 6.71 -5.02 20.54
N LEU A 144 5.54 -4.46 20.85
CA LEU A 144 4.33 -4.63 20.07
C LEU A 144 4.37 -3.68 18.87
N VAL A 145 4.38 -4.23 17.65
CA VAL A 145 4.40 -3.42 16.43
C VAL A 145 3.05 -3.48 15.74
N LEU A 146 2.45 -2.31 15.57
CA LEU A 146 1.24 -2.06 14.81
C LEU A 146 1.60 -1.24 13.58
N TYR A 147 0.95 -1.54 12.46
CA TYR A 147 1.09 -0.73 11.26
C TYR A 147 -0.23 -0.70 10.51
N GLY A 148 -0.37 0.30 9.64
CA GLY A 148 -1.43 0.33 8.66
C GLY A 148 -1.33 1.55 7.75
N PRO A 149 -2.31 1.75 6.88
CA PRO A 149 -2.15 2.67 5.77
C PRO A 149 -2.16 4.13 6.23
N ASN A 150 -1.21 4.90 5.73
CA ASN A 150 -1.42 6.32 5.50
C ASN A 150 -2.06 6.41 4.10
N LEU A 151 -3.23 7.03 3.98
CA LEU A 151 -4.12 6.86 2.82
C LEU A 151 -3.64 7.65 1.57
N SER A 152 -2.36 7.52 1.21
CA SER A 152 -1.75 8.05 -0.01
C SER A 152 -1.25 6.90 -0.87
N GLY A 153 -1.60 6.93 -2.17
CA GLY A 153 -1.15 6.00 -3.22
C GLY A 153 -1.36 4.52 -2.89
N PHE A 154 -2.28 3.83 -3.57
CA PHE A 154 -2.49 2.40 -3.30
C PHE A 154 -2.51 1.55 -4.56
N GLY A 155 -2.32 0.25 -4.36
CA GLY A 155 -2.41 -0.79 -5.36
C GLY A 155 -3.07 -2.01 -4.74
N ILE A 156 -3.89 -2.71 -5.53
CA ILE A 156 -4.55 -3.95 -5.09
C ILE A 156 -3.78 -5.11 -5.72
N GLY A 157 -3.30 -6.02 -4.87
CA GLY A 157 -2.61 -7.22 -5.34
C GLY A 157 -3.54 -8.20 -6.07
N ASP A 158 -2.92 -9.20 -6.70
CA ASP A 158 -3.66 -10.31 -7.28
C ASP A 158 -4.40 -11.10 -6.18
N ASP A 159 -3.86 -11.07 -4.95
CA ASP A 159 -4.48 -11.59 -3.71
C ASP A 159 -5.64 -10.75 -3.15
N GLY A 160 -5.97 -9.62 -3.78
CA GLY A 160 -7.03 -8.70 -3.36
C GLY A 160 -6.68 -7.87 -2.14
N VAL A 161 -5.44 -7.92 -1.65
CA VAL A 161 -4.96 -7.12 -0.52
C VAL A 161 -4.57 -5.73 -1.02
N TRP A 162 -5.02 -4.72 -0.30
CA TRP A 162 -4.69 -3.33 -0.56
C TRP A 162 -3.33 -3.00 0.07
N ARG A 163 -2.41 -2.52 -0.75
CA ARG A 163 -1.07 -2.08 -0.35
C ARG A 163 -0.93 -0.59 -0.64
N PHE A 164 -0.17 0.10 0.19
CA PHE A 164 -0.06 1.55 0.18
C PHE A 164 1.39 2.01 -0.02
N GLN A 165 1.55 3.21 -0.57
CA GLN A 165 2.85 3.86 -0.73
C GLN A 165 3.37 4.40 0.61
N GLU A 166 2.47 4.66 1.56
CA GLU A 166 2.84 5.10 2.90
C GLU A 166 2.13 4.31 3.99
N TYR A 167 2.84 4.05 5.09
CA TYR A 167 2.30 3.39 6.27
C TYR A 167 2.54 4.24 7.52
N GLU A 168 1.55 4.28 8.41
CA GLU A 168 1.74 4.69 9.81
C GLU A 168 2.16 3.47 10.62
N VAL A 169 3.23 3.60 11.42
CA VAL A 169 3.74 2.53 12.27
C VAL A 169 3.78 3.04 13.71
N LEU A 170 3.23 2.24 14.62
CA LEU A 170 3.26 2.47 16.06
C LEU A 170 3.94 1.28 16.72
N VAL A 171 5.07 1.55 17.36
CA VAL A 171 5.78 0.60 18.20
C VAL A 171 5.45 0.92 19.65
N VAL A 172 4.90 -0.07 20.35
CA VAL A 172 4.51 0.03 21.75
C VAL A 172 5.47 -0.83 22.57
N CYS A 173 6.16 -0.19 23.50
CA CYS A 173 7.12 -0.80 24.41
C CYS A 173 6.56 -0.70 25.84
N PRO A 174 5.78 -1.68 26.31
CA PRO A 174 5.37 -1.75 27.70
C PRO A 174 6.59 -2.10 28.55
N THR A 175 6.93 -1.27 29.53
CA THR A 175 8.03 -1.52 30.48
C THR A 175 7.50 -1.78 31.88
N LEU A 176 8.41 -1.93 32.85
CA LEU A 176 8.03 -2.07 34.27
C LEU A 176 7.29 -0.84 34.81
N HIS A 177 7.67 0.37 34.39
CA HIS A 177 7.21 1.61 35.03
C HIS A 177 6.29 2.46 34.14
N HIS A 178 6.48 2.41 32.83
CA HIS A 178 5.76 3.26 31.89
C HIS A 178 5.51 2.54 30.55
N LEU A 179 4.60 3.09 29.77
CA LEU A 179 4.36 2.71 28.39
C LEU A 179 5.12 3.68 27.48
N ALA A 180 6.11 3.18 26.76
CA ALA A 180 6.85 3.98 25.78
C ALA A 180 6.31 3.70 24.37
N LEU A 181 6.10 4.75 23.60
CA LEU A 181 5.51 4.72 22.27
C LEU A 181 6.49 5.37 21.28
N PHE A 182 6.68 4.72 20.16
CA PHE A 182 7.35 5.31 19.00
C PHE A 182 6.40 5.27 17.82
N HIS A 183 6.17 6.42 17.20
CA HIS A 183 5.31 6.56 16.04
C HIS A 183 6.11 7.12 14.86
N CYS A 184 5.89 6.58 13.66
CA CYS A 184 6.50 7.14 12.44
C CYS A 184 5.63 6.90 11.21
N SER A 185 5.94 7.65 10.15
CA SER A 185 5.44 7.40 8.80
C SER A 185 6.55 6.77 7.95
N LEU A 186 6.28 5.58 7.41
CA LEU A 186 7.13 4.86 6.48
C LEU A 186 6.72 5.23 5.04
N ASP A 187 7.63 5.84 4.28
CA ASP A 187 7.53 5.89 2.81
C ASP A 187 7.99 4.54 2.27
N PHE A 188 7.02 3.74 1.80
CA PHE A 188 7.28 2.39 1.34
C PHE A 188 8.07 2.35 0.03
N LEU A 189 8.01 3.42 -0.77
CA LEU A 189 8.78 3.51 -2.01
C LEU A 189 10.28 3.58 -1.72
N SER A 190 10.68 4.45 -0.79
CA SER A 190 12.09 4.66 -0.46
C SER A 190 12.59 3.78 0.70
N GLY A 191 11.70 3.32 1.58
CA GLY A 191 12.04 2.78 2.90
C GLY A 191 12.39 3.85 3.93
N GLY A 192 12.20 5.13 3.59
CA GLY A 192 12.49 6.26 4.46
C GLY A 192 11.48 6.38 5.59
N LEU A 193 11.94 6.83 6.75
CA LEU A 193 11.10 7.15 7.89
C LEU A 193 10.98 8.66 8.03
N SER A 194 9.77 9.13 8.35
CA SER A 194 9.46 10.53 8.60
C SER A 194 8.49 10.64 9.77
N LYS A 195 8.30 11.88 10.28
CA LYS A 195 7.39 12.16 11.41
C LYS A 195 7.63 11.21 12.61
N GLU A 196 8.91 10.95 12.90
CA GLU A 196 9.31 10.16 14.07
C GLU A 196 8.93 10.93 15.34
N ASP A 197 8.13 10.30 16.19
CA ASP A 197 7.71 10.84 17.47
C ASP A 197 7.90 9.78 18.57
N THR A 198 8.30 10.23 19.75
CA THR A 198 8.60 9.37 20.90
C THR A 198 7.89 9.93 22.12
N GLU A 199 7.03 9.12 22.73
CA GLU A 199 6.27 9.52 23.89
C GLU A 199 6.38 8.46 24.99
N GLU A 200 6.51 8.90 26.24
CA GLU A 200 6.56 8.04 27.40
C GLU A 200 5.43 8.40 28.38
N TYR A 201 4.63 7.40 28.74
CA TYR A 201 3.47 7.58 29.59
C TYR A 201 3.54 6.69 30.81
N GLN A 202 3.49 7.30 32.00
CA GLN A 202 3.23 6.55 33.23
C GLN A 202 1.89 5.82 33.11
N TYR A 203 1.81 4.59 33.59
CA TYR A 203 0.60 3.77 33.42
C TYR A 203 -0.67 4.43 34.00
N ASN A 204 -0.52 5.17 35.10
CA ASN A 204 -1.61 5.92 35.72
C ASN A 204 -2.16 7.07 34.84
N HIS A 205 -1.43 7.47 33.81
CA HIS A 205 -1.83 8.51 32.85
C HIS A 205 -2.41 7.94 31.56
N VAL A 206 -2.29 6.62 31.31
CA VAL A 206 -2.91 5.96 30.15
C VAL A 206 -4.37 5.70 30.47
N VAL A 207 -5.26 6.42 29.80
CA VAL A 207 -6.69 6.42 30.12
C VAL A 207 -7.41 5.31 29.38
N ALA A 208 -7.09 5.10 28.10
CA ALA A 208 -7.79 4.11 27.29
C ALA A 208 -6.98 3.64 26.08
N VAL A 209 -7.22 2.38 25.69
CA VAL A 209 -6.92 1.88 24.35
C VAL A 209 -8.24 1.62 23.66
N SER A 210 -8.53 2.40 22.62
CA SER A 210 -9.82 2.41 21.95
C SER A 210 -9.68 2.27 20.44
N THR A 211 -10.70 1.71 19.80
CA THR A 211 -10.82 1.75 18.35
C THR A 211 -11.90 2.74 17.97
N ARG A 212 -11.56 3.73 17.14
CA ARG A 212 -12.50 4.74 16.66
C ARG A 212 -12.67 4.62 15.15
N THR A 213 -13.92 4.68 14.69
CA THR A 213 -14.22 4.81 13.28
C THR A 213 -14.50 6.27 12.98
N THR A 214 -13.75 6.85 12.05
CA THR A 214 -13.89 8.26 11.64
C THR A 214 -13.99 8.34 10.12
N PRO A 215 -14.70 9.34 9.58
CA PRO A 215 -14.65 9.62 8.14
C PRO A 215 -13.20 9.85 7.70
N ALA A 216 -12.85 9.37 6.52
CA ALA A 216 -11.59 9.75 5.89
C ALA A 216 -11.65 11.24 5.51
N PRO A 217 -10.52 11.97 5.60
CA PRO A 217 -10.42 13.33 5.10
C PRO A 217 -10.90 13.44 3.63
N ALA A 218 -11.62 14.52 3.30
CA ALA A 218 -12.30 14.70 2.01
C ALA A 218 -11.35 14.80 0.79
N ASP A 219 -10.07 15.07 1.04
CA ASP A 219 -8.99 15.09 0.06
C ASP A 219 -8.52 13.68 -0.36
N ILE A 220 -8.97 12.63 0.35
CA ILE A 220 -8.61 11.25 0.10
C ILE A 220 -9.72 10.61 -0.74
N SER A 221 -9.66 10.81 -2.06
CA SER A 221 -10.57 10.14 -3.00
C SER A 221 -10.05 8.73 -3.33
N LEU A 222 -10.54 7.72 -2.61
CA LEU A 222 -10.33 6.32 -3.02
C LEU A 222 -11.11 5.96 -4.30
N GLU A 223 -12.07 6.81 -4.72
CA GLU A 223 -12.84 6.65 -5.96
C GLU A 223 -11.99 6.73 -7.22
N GLN A 224 -10.93 7.55 -7.21
CA GLN A 224 -10.04 7.73 -8.37
C GLN A 224 -9.06 6.58 -8.59
N LEU A 225 -9.03 5.59 -7.70
CA LEU A 225 -8.01 4.54 -7.65
C LEU A 225 -8.60 3.14 -7.86
N ASN A 226 -9.86 3.04 -8.32
CA ASN A 226 -10.49 1.86 -8.89
C ASN A 226 -9.74 1.42 -10.17
N THR A 227 -8.62 0.73 -10.00
CA THR A 227 -7.76 0.22 -11.09
C THR A 227 -7.81 -1.30 -11.21
N ARG A 228 -8.89 -1.94 -10.74
CA ARG A 228 -9.31 -3.23 -11.29
C ARG A 228 -10.39 -2.99 -12.33
N THR A 229 -10.22 -3.64 -13.47
CA THR A 229 -11.14 -3.66 -14.62
C THR A 229 -12.61 -3.69 -14.16
N PRO A 230 -13.54 -2.98 -14.84
CA PRO A 230 -14.97 -2.96 -14.48
C PRO A 230 -15.69 -4.31 -14.59
N ASP A 231 -14.96 -5.41 -14.78
CA ASP A 231 -15.43 -6.80 -14.87
C ASP A 231 -15.12 -7.61 -13.59
N ASP A 232 -14.40 -7.02 -12.63
CA ASP A 232 -14.05 -7.63 -11.35
C ASP A 232 -14.77 -6.86 -10.23
N ASP A 233 -15.15 -7.54 -9.14
CA ASP A 233 -15.89 -7.01 -7.97
C ASP A 233 -15.14 -5.86 -7.27
N SER A 234 -15.00 -4.73 -7.94
CA SER A 234 -14.33 -3.55 -7.44
C SER A 234 -15.19 -2.95 -6.35
N VAL A 235 -14.68 -3.00 -5.11
CA VAL A 235 -15.35 -2.43 -3.95
C VAL A 235 -15.33 -0.90 -4.11
N HIS A 236 -16.41 -0.37 -4.67
CA HIS A 236 -16.63 1.06 -4.74
C HIS A 236 -17.09 1.58 -3.38
N PHE A 237 -16.29 2.49 -2.82
CA PHE A 237 -16.60 3.23 -1.61
C PHE A 237 -17.28 4.54 -2.00
N SER A 238 -18.53 4.71 -1.60
CA SER A 238 -19.28 5.97 -1.75
C SER A 238 -18.80 7.00 -0.73
N LYS A 239 -18.48 6.55 0.49
CA LYS A 239 -17.87 7.37 1.54
C LYS A 239 -16.94 6.54 2.40
N VAL A 240 -15.67 6.92 2.40
CA VAL A 240 -14.61 6.16 3.07
C VAL A 240 -14.61 6.45 4.57
N GLN A 241 -14.67 5.40 5.37
CA GLN A 241 -14.40 5.44 6.80
C GLN A 241 -13.10 4.72 7.12
N ARG A 242 -12.36 5.26 8.09
CA ARG A 242 -11.17 4.63 8.65
C ARG A 242 -11.43 4.20 10.08
N ARG A 243 -11.07 2.96 10.39
CA ARG A 243 -10.98 2.46 11.76
C ARG A 243 -9.55 2.71 12.23
N ARG A 244 -9.38 3.51 13.28
CA ARG A 244 -8.09 3.80 13.92
C ARG A 244 -8.02 3.15 15.29
N LEU A 245 -6.89 2.54 15.63
CA LEU A 245 -6.56 2.16 16.99
C LEU A 245 -5.85 3.33 17.64
N GLU A 246 -6.32 3.79 18.79
CA GLU A 246 -5.76 4.92 19.52
C GLU A 246 -5.44 4.55 20.97
N VAL A 247 -4.24 4.92 21.41
CA VAL A 247 -3.84 4.97 22.81
C VAL A 247 -4.05 6.40 23.29
N SER A 248 -5.03 6.60 24.17
CA SER A 248 -5.40 7.92 24.71
C SER A 248 -4.85 8.11 26.11
N VAL A 249 -4.34 9.31 26.36
CA VAL A 249 -3.71 9.69 27.63
C VAL A 249 -4.47 10.84 28.30
N SER A 250 -4.27 11.00 29.61
CA SER A 250 -5.04 11.90 30.48
C SER A 250 -4.97 13.37 30.10
N ASN A 251 -3.93 13.79 29.37
CA ASN A 251 -3.78 15.15 28.86
C ASN A 251 -4.58 15.42 27.56
N GLY A 252 -5.33 14.44 27.06
CA GLY A 252 -6.13 14.53 25.84
C GLY A 252 -5.38 14.20 24.55
N GLN A 253 -4.08 13.90 24.60
CA GLN A 253 -3.34 13.40 23.44
C GLN A 253 -3.72 11.95 23.12
N SER A 254 -3.56 11.58 21.85
CA SER A 254 -3.75 10.22 21.40
C SER A 254 -2.79 9.89 20.26
N MET A 255 -2.12 8.75 20.37
CA MET A 255 -1.35 8.16 19.27
C MET A 255 -2.10 6.97 18.71
N GLY A 256 -2.03 6.78 17.40
CA GLY A 256 -2.77 5.68 16.80
C GLY A 256 -2.46 5.46 15.33
N VAL A 257 -2.85 4.28 14.85
CA VAL A 257 -2.68 3.89 13.45
C VAL A 257 -4.01 3.47 12.85
N THR A 258 -4.15 3.67 11.55
CA THR A 258 -5.29 3.14 10.79
C THR A 258 -5.17 1.62 10.71
N VAL A 259 -6.23 0.89 11.04
CA VAL A 259 -6.26 -0.59 11.05
C VAL A 259 -7.38 -1.19 10.20
N GLY A 260 -8.21 -0.34 9.58
CA GLY A 260 -9.31 -0.76 8.73
C GLY A 260 -9.84 0.38 7.88
N ILE A 261 -10.35 0.02 6.70
CA ILE A 261 -11.02 0.93 5.78
C ILE A 261 -12.34 0.28 5.37
N SER A 262 -13.44 1.02 5.48
CA SER A 262 -14.79 0.54 5.16
C SER A 262 -15.63 1.63 4.50
N ASP A 263 -16.73 1.25 3.89
CA ASP A 263 -17.74 2.21 3.42
C ASP A 263 -18.65 2.65 4.58
N GLU A 264 -19.05 3.93 4.58
CA GLU A 264 -20.02 4.49 5.54
C GLU A 264 -21.44 4.00 5.29
N GLU A 265 -21.85 3.86 4.03
CA GLU A 265 -23.21 3.49 3.65
C GLU A 265 -23.40 1.97 3.72
N ASP A 266 -22.33 1.20 3.44
CA ASP A 266 -22.33 -0.25 3.51
C ASP A 266 -21.09 -0.82 4.24
N SER A 267 -21.24 -1.05 5.54
CA SER A 267 -20.16 -1.60 6.37
C SER A 267 -19.67 -3.00 5.98
N THR A 268 -20.35 -3.71 5.07
CA THR A 268 -19.88 -4.99 4.51
C THR A 268 -18.80 -4.78 3.45
N LYS A 269 -18.78 -3.62 2.79
CA LYS A 269 -17.71 -3.19 1.89
C LYS A 269 -16.51 -2.75 2.71
N ARG A 270 -15.48 -3.58 2.73
CA ARG A 270 -14.23 -3.33 3.48
C ARG A 270 -13.03 -3.61 2.59
N ALA A 271 -12.03 -2.75 2.68
CA ALA A 271 -10.75 -3.03 2.04
C ALA A 271 -10.08 -4.18 2.80
N ARG A 272 -9.58 -5.18 2.07
CA ARG A 272 -8.77 -6.24 2.66
C ARG A 272 -7.37 -5.70 2.87
N LEU A 273 -6.99 -5.44 4.11
CA LEU A 273 -5.65 -4.98 4.50
C LEU A 273 -4.78 -6.17 4.92
N GLN A 274 -3.45 -5.96 4.96
CA GLN A 274 -2.57 -6.88 5.68
C GLN A 274 -2.97 -6.93 7.16
N SER A 275 -2.77 -8.08 7.80
CA SER A 275 -3.09 -8.22 9.23
C SER A 275 -2.22 -7.29 10.07
N SER A 276 -2.86 -6.38 10.81
CA SER A 276 -2.18 -5.46 11.73
C SER A 276 -2.00 -6.03 13.14
N GLY A 277 -2.61 -7.18 13.46
CA GLY A 277 -2.58 -7.80 14.79
C GLY A 277 -3.28 -6.98 15.86
N ILE A 278 -4.27 -6.18 15.45
CA ILE A 278 -4.94 -5.22 16.33
C ILE A 278 -5.49 -5.87 17.61
N ASP A 279 -6.14 -7.02 17.49
CA ASP A 279 -6.82 -7.65 18.63
C ASP A 279 -5.81 -8.20 19.65
N GLU A 280 -4.71 -8.78 19.15
CA GLU A 280 -3.59 -9.27 19.96
C GLU A 280 -2.87 -8.13 20.67
N VAL A 281 -2.63 -7.02 19.97
CA VAL A 281 -1.96 -5.84 20.54
C VAL A 281 -2.85 -5.17 21.59
N ILE A 282 -4.14 -4.95 21.30
CA ILE A 282 -5.10 -4.43 22.27
C ILE A 282 -5.16 -5.33 23.50
N GLY A 283 -5.26 -6.65 23.31
CA GLY A 283 -5.30 -7.61 24.41
C GLY A 283 -4.05 -7.55 25.27
N SER A 284 -2.88 -7.40 24.65
CA SER A 284 -1.59 -7.28 25.33
C SER A 284 -1.49 -5.98 26.13
N ILE A 285 -1.82 -4.83 25.52
CA ILE A 285 -1.77 -3.54 26.22
C ILE A 285 -2.77 -3.53 27.39
N ARG A 286 -4.01 -3.99 27.17
CA ARG A 286 -5.03 -4.06 28.24
C ARG A 286 -4.60 -4.94 29.41
N ARG A 287 -3.92 -6.05 29.15
CA ARG A 287 -3.38 -6.92 30.21
C ARG A 287 -2.34 -6.18 31.03
N VAL A 288 -1.37 -5.54 30.38
CA VAL A 288 -0.32 -4.77 31.07
C VAL A 288 -0.92 -3.62 31.89
N LEU A 289 -1.85 -2.85 31.32
CA LEU A 289 -2.53 -1.77 32.02
C LEU A 289 -3.26 -2.27 33.27
N ARG A 290 -4.00 -3.38 33.16
CA ARG A 290 -4.76 -3.97 34.28
C ARG A 290 -3.86 -4.47 35.41
N ASP A 291 -2.72 -5.06 35.07
CA ASP A 291 -1.81 -5.64 36.06
C ASP A 291 -0.99 -4.55 36.78
N ARG A 292 -0.81 -3.38 36.15
CA ARG A 292 -0.04 -2.24 36.70
C ARG A 292 -0.89 -1.12 37.32
N SER A 293 -2.19 -1.08 37.06
CA SER A 293 -3.13 -0.11 37.65
C SER A 293 -3.69 -0.52 39.02
N ARG A 294 -3.11 -1.55 39.66
CA ARG A 294 -3.45 -2.02 41.01
C ARG A 294 -2.37 -1.60 41.99
#